data_AF-A0A4Y9IX56-F1
#
_entry.id   AF-A0A4Y9IX56-F1
#
_cell.length_a   1.000
_cell.length_b   1.000
_cell.length_c   1.000
_cell.angle_alpha   90.00
_cell.angle_beta   90.00
_cell.angle_gamma   90.00
#
_symmetry.space_group_name_H-M   'P 1'
#
loop_
_entity.id
_entity.type
_entity.pdbx_description
1 polymer ?
#
loop_
_entity_poly.entity_id
_entity_poly.type
_entity_poly.pdbx_seq_one_letter_code
_entity_poly.pdbx_strand_id
1 'polypeptide(L)'
;MKYSVIKMTLVVGYLLLVSSNLLAKEISFDDAFEPVKSHFSDREEALFYLVEQSIDEDVWTFFVDLAPGFGWEHDCCLVEVSRFVDEEAIIEKITELRFPPKSKMTLISTNVDFIKPVRSAPQLITQPCVEKRVLSRKDSIMAKKTYAIILSGGLNANANHSRYWNDCSFLYQTLVNRYGIPKENIHVAISDGTAESDLTGKDMNLDTSYGVMCSSPLDLDFDGQPDTRYTATKDGLRNAIDSIGKNIADNDHFFLVCH
;
A
#
# COMPACT_ATOMS: atom_id res chain seq x y z
N MET A 1 -18.18 62.08 79.09
CA MET A 1 -19.33 61.57 78.31
C MET A 1 -19.26 62.18 76.90
N LYS A 2 -18.77 61.42 75.92
CA LYS A 2 -18.99 61.57 74.47
C LYS A 2 -18.23 60.45 73.74
N TYR A 3 -18.98 59.48 73.23
CA TYR A 3 -18.52 58.42 72.33
C TYR A 3 -18.57 58.90 70.87
N SER A 4 -17.91 58.11 70.00
CA SER A 4 -18.18 57.93 68.56
C SER A 4 -17.46 58.90 67.60
N VAL A 5 -16.90 58.51 66.45
CA VAL A 5 -17.13 57.35 65.56
C VAL A 5 -15.81 57.00 64.84
N ILE A 6 -15.46 55.71 64.74
CA ILE A 6 -14.38 55.20 63.88
C ILE A 6 -14.90 55.11 62.43
N LYS A 7 -14.25 55.78 61.48
CA LYS A 7 -14.55 55.63 60.05
C LYS A 7 -13.93 54.34 59.52
N MET A 8 -14.78 53.38 59.19
CA MET A 8 -14.42 52.16 58.49
C MET A 8 -14.67 52.39 56.99
N THR A 9 -13.61 52.52 56.19
CA THR A 9 -13.72 52.64 54.73
C THR A 9 -13.68 51.24 54.13
N LEU A 10 -14.80 50.80 53.56
CA LEU A 10 -14.97 49.54 52.86
C LEU A 10 -14.59 49.74 51.39
N VAL A 11 -13.49 49.13 50.93
CA VAL A 11 -13.13 49.09 49.51
C VAL A 11 -13.68 47.79 48.93
N VAL A 12 -14.74 47.89 48.15
CA VAL A 12 -15.28 46.77 47.37
C VAL A 12 -14.57 46.76 46.03
N GLY A 13 -13.60 45.85 45.87
CA GLY A 13 -12.97 45.57 44.58
C GLY A 13 -13.87 44.67 43.76
N TYR A 14 -14.45 45.20 42.68
CA TYR A 14 -15.21 44.43 41.72
C TYR A 14 -14.22 43.83 40.70
N LEU A 15 -13.80 42.57 40.91
CA LEU A 15 -13.07 41.81 39.89
C LEU A 15 -14.11 41.24 38.92
N LEU A 16 -14.25 41.87 37.75
CA LEU A 16 -14.90 41.25 36.59
C LEU A 16 -13.94 40.19 36.04
N LEU A 17 -14.19 38.93 36.38
CA LEU A 17 -13.69 37.79 35.60
C LEU A 17 -14.45 37.79 34.28
N VAL A 18 -13.87 38.38 33.24
CA VAL A 18 -14.30 38.13 31.87
C VAL A 18 -13.72 36.76 31.49
N SER A 19 -14.50 35.71 31.65
CA SER A 19 -14.22 34.43 31.00
C SER A 19 -14.48 34.63 29.51
N SER A 20 -13.42 34.87 28.72
CA SER A 20 -13.49 34.70 27.28
C SER A 20 -13.66 33.21 27.01
N ASN A 21 -14.90 32.77 26.78
CA ASN A 21 -15.11 31.54 26.02
C ASN A 21 -14.66 31.86 24.59
N LEU A 22 -13.39 31.58 24.26
CA LEU A 22 -13.03 31.40 22.86
C LEU A 22 -13.87 30.21 22.40
N LEU A 23 -14.77 30.45 21.45
CA LEU A 23 -15.43 29.35 20.76
C LEU A 23 -14.39 28.74 19.83
N ALA A 24 -14.07 27.46 20.05
CA ALA A 24 -13.22 26.70 19.15
C ALA A 24 -13.74 26.87 17.71
N LYS A 25 -12.85 27.28 16.81
CA LYS A 25 -13.18 27.60 15.43
C LYS A 25 -13.09 26.34 14.60
N GLU A 26 -14.12 26.09 13.79
CA GLU A 26 -14.05 25.04 12.78
C GLU A 26 -12.98 25.37 11.73
N ILE A 27 -12.09 24.42 11.47
CA ILE A 27 -11.01 24.56 10.49
C ILE A 27 -11.41 23.97 9.13
N SER A 28 -10.84 24.52 8.07
CA SER A 28 -11.07 23.97 6.72
C SER A 28 -10.36 22.63 6.56
N PHE A 29 -10.74 21.89 5.51
CA PHE A 29 -10.04 20.66 5.14
C PHE A 29 -8.53 20.89 4.88
N ASP A 30 -8.18 21.97 4.17
CA ASP A 30 -6.79 22.28 3.85
C ASP A 30 -5.99 22.60 5.12
N ASP A 31 -6.59 23.37 6.05
CA ASP A 31 -5.98 23.67 7.35
C ASP A 31 -5.76 22.39 8.19
N ALA A 32 -6.69 21.43 8.11
CA ALA A 32 -6.57 20.14 8.79
C ALA A 32 -5.52 19.23 8.14
N PHE A 33 -5.38 19.26 6.82
CA PHE A 33 -4.51 18.36 6.07
C PHE A 33 -3.06 18.83 6.02
N GLU A 34 -2.80 20.14 6.05
CA GLU A 34 -1.45 20.71 6.00
C GLU A 34 -0.49 20.16 7.09
N PRO A 35 -0.87 20.08 8.39
CA PRO A 35 0.01 19.48 9.39
C PRO A 35 0.28 17.99 9.13
N VAL A 36 -0.69 17.25 8.59
CA VAL A 36 -0.53 15.83 8.21
C VAL A 36 0.51 15.72 7.08
N LYS A 37 0.34 16.50 6.02
CA LYS A 37 1.27 16.52 4.88
C LYS A 37 2.68 16.92 5.31
N SER A 38 2.81 17.92 6.18
CA SER A 38 4.08 18.37 6.73
C SER A 38 4.79 17.27 7.54
N HIS A 39 4.03 16.53 8.36
CA HIS A 39 4.56 15.44 9.18
C HIS A 39 5.19 14.31 8.36
N PHE A 40 4.64 14.00 7.19
CA PHE A 40 5.14 12.95 6.29
C PHE A 40 5.94 13.50 5.10
N SER A 41 6.50 14.70 5.23
CA SER A 41 7.23 15.37 4.13
C SER A 41 8.51 14.65 3.69
N ASP A 42 9.08 13.80 4.54
CA ASP A 42 10.21 12.92 4.24
C ASP A 42 9.81 11.61 3.52
N ARG A 43 8.51 11.37 3.37
CA ARG A 43 7.92 10.18 2.72
C ARG A 43 7.29 10.58 1.39
N GLU A 44 8.13 10.92 0.42
CA GLU A 44 7.72 11.44 -0.90
C GLU A 44 6.70 10.55 -1.64
N GLU A 45 6.74 9.25 -1.37
CA GLU A 45 5.89 8.24 -2.01
C GLU A 45 4.55 8.03 -1.31
N ALA A 46 4.33 8.54 -0.09
CA ALA A 46 3.12 8.22 0.69
C ALA A 46 1.82 8.67 0.00
N LEU A 47 0.78 7.85 0.08
CA LEU A 47 -0.57 8.19 -0.39
C LEU A 47 -1.49 8.55 0.78
N PHE A 48 -2.31 9.57 0.58
CA PHE A 48 -3.18 10.13 1.62
C PHE A 48 -4.65 9.99 1.21
N TYR A 49 -5.46 9.50 2.13
CA TYR A 49 -6.89 9.27 1.91
C TYR A 49 -7.72 9.89 3.03
N LEU A 50 -8.86 10.47 2.67
CA LEU A 50 -9.88 10.91 3.60
C LEU A 50 -10.74 9.70 3.94
N VAL A 51 -10.93 9.41 5.22
CA VAL A 51 -11.87 8.39 5.66
C VAL A 51 -13.26 9.03 5.74
N GLU A 52 -14.21 8.61 4.89
CA GLU A 52 -15.53 9.26 4.74
C GLU A 52 -16.43 9.13 5.98
N GLN A 53 -16.09 8.23 6.90
CA GLN A 53 -16.72 8.09 8.20
C GLN A 53 -15.61 8.18 9.25
N SER A 54 -15.22 9.41 9.60
CA SER A 54 -14.45 9.62 10.81
C SER A 54 -15.26 9.01 11.97
N ILE A 55 -14.57 8.30 12.86
CA ILE A 55 -15.22 7.61 14.00
C ILE A 55 -15.94 8.66 14.90
N ASP A 56 -15.51 9.91 14.79
CA ASP A 56 -16.04 11.09 15.44
C ASP A 56 -16.33 12.17 14.40
N GLU A 57 -17.51 12.79 14.45
CA GLU A 57 -17.86 13.90 13.55
C GLU A 57 -17.02 15.15 13.85
N ASP A 58 -16.42 15.27 15.03
CA ASP A 58 -15.60 16.40 15.46
C ASP A 58 -14.12 16.26 15.04
N VAL A 59 -13.76 15.17 14.34
CA VAL A 59 -12.37 14.88 13.95
C VAL A 59 -12.29 14.60 12.44
N TRP A 60 -11.23 15.09 11.80
CA TRP A 60 -10.81 14.62 10.48
C TRP A 60 -9.92 13.39 10.64
N THR A 61 -10.29 12.29 9.98
CA THR A 61 -9.48 11.07 9.96
C THR A 61 -8.87 10.86 8.58
N PHE A 62 -7.54 10.84 8.54
CA PHE A 62 -6.75 10.59 7.34
C PHE A 62 -6.12 9.20 7.44
N PHE A 63 -6.24 8.40 6.39
CA PHE A 63 -5.44 7.19 6.24
C PHE A 63 -4.20 7.52 5.40
N VAL A 64 -3.02 7.12 5.89
CA VAL A 64 -1.74 7.32 5.23
C VAL A 64 -1.16 5.95 4.89
N ASP A 65 -1.04 5.69 3.60
CA ASP A 65 -0.31 4.55 3.07
C ASP A 65 1.17 4.95 2.94
N LEU A 66 2.03 4.35 3.77
CA LEU A 66 3.45 4.65 3.83
C LEU A 66 4.31 3.80 2.89
N ALA A 67 3.70 2.82 2.21
CA ALA A 67 4.34 1.92 1.26
C ALA A 67 3.39 1.58 0.09
N PRO A 68 2.92 2.60 -0.65
CA PRO A 68 1.96 2.36 -1.72
C PRO A 68 2.59 1.51 -2.82
N GLY A 69 1.81 0.51 -3.28
CA GLY A 69 2.27 -0.50 -4.24
C GLY A 69 2.72 -1.82 -3.60
N PHE A 70 2.84 -1.89 -2.27
CA PHE A 70 3.00 -3.15 -1.55
C PHE A 70 1.62 -3.78 -1.28
N GLY A 71 1.55 -5.11 -1.15
CA GLY A 71 0.35 -5.78 -0.62
C GLY A 71 0.07 -5.39 0.84
N TRP A 72 -1.19 -5.41 1.28
CA TRP A 72 -1.56 -5.13 2.68
C TRP A 72 -0.81 -6.02 3.68
N GLU A 73 -0.76 -5.59 4.94
CA GLU A 73 0.22 -6.03 5.96
C GLU A 73 1.56 -5.28 5.88
N HIS A 74 1.58 -4.04 5.38
CA HIS A 74 2.72 -3.11 5.44
C HIS A 74 2.45 -1.95 6.42
N ASP A 75 3.46 -1.14 6.71
CA ASP A 75 3.30 0.02 7.57
C ASP A 75 2.34 1.03 6.94
N CYS A 76 1.32 1.42 7.70
CA CYS A 76 0.37 2.46 7.37
C CYS A 76 -0.15 3.09 8.68
N CYS A 77 -0.92 4.17 8.61
CA CYS A 77 -1.49 4.74 9.82
C CYS A 77 -2.79 5.49 9.59
N LEU A 78 -3.52 5.70 10.69
CA LEU A 78 -4.59 6.71 10.77
C LEU A 78 -4.05 7.93 11.50
N VAL A 79 -4.36 9.11 10.97
CA VAL A 79 -4.00 10.39 11.54
C VAL A 79 -5.28 11.15 11.83
N GLU A 80 -5.44 11.58 13.07
CA GLU A 80 -6.61 12.29 13.57
C GLU A 80 -6.24 13.75 13.84
N VAL A 81 -7.04 14.67 13.31
CA VAL A 81 -6.90 16.13 13.47
C VAL A 81 -8.26 16.70 13.86
N SER A 82 -8.31 17.51 14.93
CA SER A 82 -9.56 18.15 15.37
C SER A 82 -10.18 18.99 14.26
N ARG A 83 -11.51 18.96 14.14
CA ARG A 83 -12.24 19.94 13.32
C ARG A 83 -12.32 21.30 13.99
N PHE A 84 -12.22 21.36 15.31
CA PHE A 84 -12.39 22.58 16.08
C PHE A 84 -11.13 22.88 16.87
N VAL A 85 -10.51 24.03 16.62
CA VAL A 85 -9.27 24.44 17.32
C VAL A 85 -9.38 25.87 17.82
N ASP A 86 -8.63 26.19 18.87
CA ASP A 86 -8.56 27.54 19.44
C ASP A 86 -7.56 28.43 18.68
N GLU A 87 -6.48 27.84 18.13
CA GLU A 87 -5.41 28.56 17.41
C GLU A 87 -5.09 27.91 16.06
N GLU A 88 -4.29 26.83 16.07
CA GLU A 88 -3.80 26.15 14.86
C GLU A 88 -4.16 24.66 14.87
N ALA A 89 -4.29 24.09 13.68
CA ALA A 89 -4.53 22.66 13.50
C ALA A 89 -3.27 21.86 13.87
N ILE A 90 -3.43 20.89 14.75
CA ILE A 90 -2.36 19.96 15.14
C ILE A 90 -2.83 18.52 14.97
N ILE A 91 -1.88 17.62 14.72
CA ILE A 91 -2.14 16.19 14.77
C ILE A 91 -2.43 15.82 16.22
N GLU A 92 -3.65 15.38 16.49
CA GLU A 92 -4.05 14.93 17.83
C GLU A 92 -3.52 13.53 18.11
N LYS A 93 -3.57 12.65 17.10
CA LYS A 93 -3.20 11.26 17.25
C LYS A 93 -2.76 10.62 15.95
N ILE A 94 -1.76 9.76 16.05
CA ILE A 94 -1.36 8.83 15.00
C ILE A 94 -1.54 7.41 15.53
N THR A 95 -2.30 6.59 14.80
CA THR A 95 -2.49 5.18 15.10
C THR A 95 -1.79 4.36 14.02
N GLU A 96 -0.68 3.72 14.38
CA GLU A 96 0.02 2.79 13.48
C GLU A 96 -0.86 1.58 13.19
N LEU A 97 -0.90 1.19 11.92
CA LEU A 97 -1.68 0.06 11.39
C LEU A 97 -0.81 -0.78 10.47
N ARG A 98 -1.32 -1.98 10.17
CA ARG A 98 -0.78 -2.87 9.14
C ARG A 98 -1.78 -3.13 8.00
N PHE A 99 -3.02 -2.69 8.17
CA PHE A 99 -4.11 -2.89 7.22
C PHE A 99 -4.91 -1.60 7.11
N PRO A 100 -5.55 -1.34 5.96
CA PRO A 100 -6.41 -0.19 5.81
C PRO A 100 -7.62 -0.30 6.74
N PRO A 101 -8.22 0.82 7.14
CA PRO A 101 -9.50 0.78 7.84
C PRO A 101 -10.55 0.12 6.94
N LYS A 102 -11.55 -0.52 7.57
CA LYS A 102 -12.70 -1.10 6.84
C LYS A 102 -13.64 -0.04 6.27
N SER A 103 -13.46 1.22 6.66
CA SER A 103 -14.27 2.36 6.25
C SER A 103 -13.98 2.76 4.81
N LYS A 104 -14.95 3.43 4.17
CA LYS A 104 -14.75 3.98 2.82
C LYS A 104 -13.71 5.11 2.86
N MET A 105 -12.83 5.11 1.87
CA MET A 105 -11.72 6.04 1.76
C MET A 105 -11.73 6.72 0.40
N THR A 106 -11.41 8.00 0.38
CA THR A 106 -11.30 8.82 -0.83
C THR A 106 -9.90 9.40 -0.93
N LEU A 107 -9.20 9.16 -2.06
CA LEU A 107 -7.84 9.65 -2.28
C LEU A 107 -7.83 11.20 -2.28
N ILE A 108 -6.97 11.80 -1.45
CA ILE A 108 -6.85 13.27 -1.28
C ILE A 108 -5.74 13.84 -2.15
N SER A 109 -4.56 13.21 -2.15
CA SER A 109 -3.37 13.76 -2.79
C SER A 109 -2.88 12.89 -3.93
N THR A 110 -2.72 13.52 -5.08
CA THR A 110 -1.96 13.02 -6.22
C THR A 110 -0.72 13.91 -6.34
N ASN A 111 0.38 13.57 -5.67
CA ASN A 111 1.69 13.98 -6.22
C ASN A 111 1.81 13.27 -7.58
N VAL A 112 1.33 13.97 -8.61
CA VAL A 112 1.12 13.49 -9.99
C VAL A 112 2.40 13.12 -10.73
N ASP A 113 3.56 13.29 -10.11
CA ASP A 113 4.85 12.90 -10.71
C ASP A 113 5.14 11.40 -10.54
N PHE A 114 4.54 10.73 -9.54
CA PHE A 114 4.62 9.27 -9.38
C PHE A 114 3.55 8.55 -10.21
N ILE A 115 2.38 9.17 -10.42
CA ILE A 115 1.37 8.68 -11.35
C ILE A 115 1.69 9.21 -12.75
N LYS A 116 2.71 8.64 -13.40
CA LYS A 116 2.80 8.76 -14.86
C LYS A 116 1.49 8.21 -15.43
N PRO A 117 0.66 9.00 -16.12
CA PRO A 117 -0.49 8.46 -16.81
C PRO A 117 0.06 7.60 -17.94
N VAL A 118 0.18 6.29 -17.71
CA VAL A 118 0.23 5.32 -18.80
C VAL A 118 -1.15 5.40 -19.45
N ARG A 119 -1.27 6.31 -20.42
CA ARG A 119 -2.38 6.33 -21.33
C ARG A 119 -2.44 4.93 -21.95
N SER A 120 -3.61 4.31 -21.86
CA SER A 120 -3.98 2.97 -22.38
C SER A 120 -3.43 1.72 -21.66
N ALA A 121 -3.90 1.47 -20.42
CA ALA A 121 -4.37 0.16 -19.93
C ALA A 121 -5.02 0.38 -18.55
N PRO A 122 -6.05 -0.38 -18.15
CA PRO A 122 -6.69 -0.17 -16.87
C PRO A 122 -5.75 -0.59 -15.73
N GLN A 123 -5.10 0.42 -15.14
CA GLN A 123 -4.51 0.51 -13.80
C GLN A 123 -3.71 -0.71 -13.29
N LEU A 124 -2.46 -0.83 -13.75
CA LEU A 124 -1.34 -1.37 -12.96
C LEU A 124 -0.57 -0.15 -12.41
N ILE A 125 -0.93 0.33 -11.21
CA ILE A 125 -0.44 1.63 -10.71
C ILE A 125 1.00 1.59 -10.17
N THR A 126 1.64 0.43 -10.02
CA THR A 126 3.06 0.34 -9.64
C THR A 126 3.69 -0.89 -10.27
N GLN A 127 4.14 -0.78 -11.53
CA GLN A 127 5.00 -1.83 -12.09
C GLN A 127 6.26 -1.91 -11.22
N PRO A 128 6.52 -3.04 -10.53
CA PRO A 128 7.71 -3.14 -9.71
C PRO A 128 8.93 -3.03 -10.63
N CYS A 129 9.97 -2.37 -10.15
CA CYS A 129 11.23 -2.26 -10.86
C CYS A 129 12.35 -2.67 -9.93
N VAL A 130 13.00 -3.80 -10.22
CA VAL A 130 14.14 -4.27 -9.45
C VAL A 130 15.41 -4.12 -10.26
N GLU A 131 16.32 -3.29 -9.77
CA GLU A 131 17.61 -3.04 -10.41
C GLU A 131 18.46 -4.31 -10.53
N LYS A 132 19.19 -4.40 -11.66
CA LYS A 132 20.10 -5.51 -11.92
C LYS A 132 21.40 -5.38 -11.13
N ARG A 133 21.73 -6.41 -10.35
CA ARG A 133 22.98 -6.51 -9.60
C ARG A 133 24.08 -7.19 -10.41
N VAL A 134 25.31 -6.69 -10.32
CA VAL A 134 26.49 -7.40 -10.82
C VAL A 134 26.83 -8.55 -9.88
N LEU A 135 26.84 -9.78 -10.40
CA LEU A 135 27.05 -10.99 -9.61
C LEU A 135 28.52 -11.35 -9.49
N SER A 136 28.90 -11.88 -8.32
CA SER A 136 30.18 -12.57 -8.16
C SER A 136 30.17 -13.90 -8.92
N ARG A 137 31.35 -14.43 -9.26
CA ARG A 137 31.45 -15.76 -9.89
C ARG A 137 30.78 -16.85 -9.05
N LYS A 138 30.90 -16.77 -7.72
CA LYS A 138 30.28 -17.72 -6.79
C LYS A 138 28.75 -17.62 -6.86
N ASP A 139 28.21 -16.41 -6.81
CA ASP A 139 26.77 -16.16 -6.89
C ASP A 139 26.21 -16.67 -8.21
N SER A 140 26.88 -16.41 -9.33
CA SER A 140 26.44 -16.90 -10.65
C SER A 140 26.42 -18.43 -10.75
N ILE A 141 27.34 -19.14 -10.08
CA ILE A 141 27.33 -20.61 -10.04
C ILE A 141 26.13 -21.09 -9.21
N MET A 142 25.86 -20.45 -8.07
CA MET A 142 24.74 -20.82 -7.22
C MET A 142 23.38 -20.51 -7.85
N ALA A 143 23.28 -19.41 -8.59
CA ALA A 143 22.06 -19.02 -9.28
C ALA A 143 21.60 -20.07 -10.30
N LYS A 144 22.55 -20.66 -11.05
CA LYS A 144 22.27 -21.72 -12.03
C LYS A 144 21.78 -23.03 -11.40
N LYS A 145 22.02 -23.21 -10.10
CA LYS A 145 21.59 -24.36 -9.30
C LYS A 145 20.34 -24.06 -8.47
N THR A 146 19.70 -22.93 -8.73
CA THR A 146 18.51 -22.52 -7.97
C THR A 146 17.31 -22.56 -8.89
N TYR A 147 16.24 -23.18 -8.41
CA TYR A 147 14.96 -23.31 -9.06
C TYR A 147 13.86 -22.69 -8.20
N ALA A 148 12.85 -22.13 -8.84
CA ALA A 148 11.73 -21.51 -8.15
C ALA A 148 10.40 -21.82 -8.81
N ILE A 149 9.36 -22.00 -8.00
CA ILE A 149 7.97 -21.87 -8.43
C ILE A 149 7.39 -20.65 -7.72
N ILE A 150 6.81 -19.74 -8.51
CA ILE A 150 5.98 -18.64 -8.02
C ILE A 150 4.54 -19.03 -8.33
N LEU A 151 3.72 -19.20 -7.30
CA LEU A 151 2.31 -19.55 -7.40
C LEU A 151 1.46 -18.42 -6.86
N SER A 152 0.57 -17.87 -7.69
CA SER A 152 -0.43 -16.88 -7.27
C SER A 152 -1.79 -17.26 -7.82
N GLY A 153 -2.70 -17.61 -6.92
CA GLY A 153 -4.03 -18.10 -7.28
C GLY A 153 -4.92 -18.19 -6.06
N GLY A 154 -5.90 -17.29 -6.01
CA GLY A 154 -6.96 -17.26 -5.02
C GLY A 154 -8.08 -18.25 -5.32
N LEU A 155 -9.05 -18.30 -4.41
CA LEU A 155 -10.20 -19.21 -4.49
C LEU A 155 -11.07 -18.96 -5.74
N ASN A 156 -11.11 -17.72 -6.24
CA ASN A 156 -11.87 -17.26 -7.41
C ASN A 156 -11.34 -15.89 -7.87
N ALA A 157 -11.81 -15.42 -9.02
CA ALA A 157 -11.45 -14.12 -9.62
C ALA A 157 -11.47 -12.94 -8.65
N ASN A 158 -12.46 -12.85 -7.75
CA ASN A 158 -12.52 -11.73 -6.81
C ASN A 158 -11.34 -11.71 -5.82
N ALA A 159 -10.73 -12.86 -5.56
CA ALA A 159 -9.58 -13.02 -4.69
C ALA A 159 -8.24 -12.88 -5.42
N ASN A 160 -8.24 -12.72 -6.75
CA ASN A 160 -7.04 -12.64 -7.58
C ASN A 160 -6.67 -11.19 -7.88
N HIS A 161 -6.36 -10.45 -6.82
CA HIS A 161 -6.11 -9.01 -6.90
C HIS A 161 -4.86 -8.68 -7.73
N SER A 162 -4.89 -7.60 -8.51
CA SER A 162 -3.77 -7.17 -9.35
C SER A 162 -2.50 -6.86 -8.55
N ARG A 163 -2.64 -6.47 -7.28
CA ARG A 163 -1.52 -6.37 -6.34
C ARG A 163 -0.74 -7.68 -6.14
N TYR A 164 -1.40 -8.84 -6.19
CA TYR A 164 -0.72 -10.14 -6.07
C TYR A 164 0.09 -10.47 -7.32
N TRP A 165 -0.35 -9.99 -8.49
CA TRP A 165 0.46 -10.04 -9.70
C TRP A 165 1.70 -9.13 -9.56
N ASN A 166 1.55 -7.93 -8.99
CA ASN A 166 2.69 -7.05 -8.72
C ASN A 166 3.70 -7.71 -7.75
N ASP A 167 3.24 -8.38 -6.69
CA ASP A 167 4.12 -9.10 -5.76
C ASP A 167 4.89 -10.23 -6.48
N CYS A 168 4.22 -10.97 -7.36
CA CYS A 168 4.86 -11.98 -8.20
C CYS A 168 5.90 -11.39 -9.14
N SER A 169 5.58 -10.25 -9.79
CA SER A 169 6.48 -9.52 -10.68
C SER A 169 7.72 -9.02 -9.93
N PHE A 170 7.55 -8.44 -8.73
CA PHE A 170 8.66 -8.01 -7.87
C PHE A 170 9.57 -9.18 -7.47
N LEU A 171 8.98 -10.30 -7.04
CA LEU A 171 9.73 -11.49 -6.68
C LEU A 171 10.48 -12.07 -7.89
N TYR A 172 9.81 -12.20 -9.03
CA TYR A 172 10.41 -12.71 -10.27
C TYR A 172 11.62 -11.86 -10.68
N GLN A 173 11.44 -10.54 -10.74
CA GLN A 173 12.53 -9.62 -11.02
C GLN A 173 13.63 -9.71 -9.97
N THR A 174 13.32 -9.89 -8.69
CA THR A 174 14.34 -10.09 -7.66
C THR A 174 15.17 -11.36 -7.92
N LEU A 175 14.53 -12.49 -8.23
CA LEU A 175 15.21 -13.74 -8.55
C LEU A 175 16.12 -13.60 -9.78
N VAL A 176 15.65 -12.93 -10.84
CA VAL A 176 16.40 -12.72 -12.07
C VAL A 176 17.48 -11.63 -11.92
N ASN A 177 17.10 -10.42 -11.51
CA ASN A 177 17.96 -9.24 -11.54
C ASN A 177 18.93 -9.17 -10.35
N ARG A 178 18.53 -9.65 -9.16
CA ARG A 178 19.38 -9.59 -7.95
C ARG A 178 20.14 -10.88 -7.70
N TYR A 179 19.50 -12.01 -7.94
CA TYR A 179 20.10 -13.32 -7.70
C TYR A 179 20.63 -14.00 -8.96
N GLY A 180 20.28 -13.54 -10.16
CA GLY A 180 20.80 -14.08 -11.40
C GLY A 180 20.26 -15.45 -11.77
N ILE A 181 19.15 -15.85 -11.16
CA ILE A 181 18.55 -17.15 -11.43
C ILE A 181 18.10 -17.15 -12.90
N PRO A 182 18.51 -18.15 -13.71
CA PRO A 182 18.09 -18.21 -15.10
C PRO A 182 16.56 -18.27 -15.21
N LYS A 183 15.98 -17.53 -16.16
CA LYS A 183 14.51 -17.47 -16.34
C LYS A 183 13.92 -18.86 -16.52
N GLU A 184 14.63 -19.76 -17.21
CA GLU A 184 14.23 -21.16 -17.44
C GLU A 184 14.15 -22.01 -16.16
N ASN A 185 14.76 -21.57 -15.06
CA ASN A 185 14.68 -22.23 -13.76
C ASN A 185 13.53 -21.69 -12.90
N ILE A 186 12.82 -20.66 -13.35
CA ILE A 186 11.73 -20.02 -12.62
C ILE A 186 10.41 -20.32 -13.33
N HIS A 187 9.52 -21.02 -12.63
CA HIS A 187 8.24 -21.45 -13.16
C HIS A 187 7.12 -20.63 -12.50
N VAL A 188 6.47 -19.76 -13.26
CA VAL A 188 5.41 -18.88 -12.76
C VAL A 188 4.03 -19.43 -13.13
N ALA A 189 3.21 -19.63 -12.11
CA ALA A 189 1.81 -20.02 -12.20
C ALA A 189 0.93 -18.92 -11.61
N ILE A 190 0.18 -18.21 -12.46
CA ILE A 190 -0.76 -17.15 -12.05
C ILE A 190 -2.20 -17.58 -12.33
N SER A 191 -3.18 -16.87 -11.74
CA SER A 191 -4.59 -17.28 -11.66
C SER A 191 -5.17 -17.77 -12.98
N ASP A 192 -5.00 -17.00 -14.05
CA ASP A 192 -5.46 -17.30 -15.41
C ASP A 192 -4.40 -17.94 -16.32
N GLY A 193 -3.15 -18.00 -15.87
CA GLY A 193 -2.02 -18.53 -16.63
C GLY A 193 -1.76 -17.74 -17.92
N THR A 194 -1.88 -18.39 -19.07
CA THR A 194 -1.64 -17.77 -20.39
C THR A 194 -2.92 -17.57 -21.20
N ALA A 195 -4.09 -17.46 -20.54
CA ALA A 195 -5.36 -17.32 -21.24
C ALA A 195 -5.33 -16.17 -22.25
N GLU A 196 -5.61 -16.48 -23.52
CA GLU A 196 -5.69 -15.47 -24.58
C GLU A 196 -6.81 -14.46 -24.28
N SER A 197 -6.68 -13.24 -24.79
CA SER A 197 -7.45 -12.02 -24.49
C SER A 197 -8.98 -12.09 -24.63
N ASP A 198 -9.51 -13.24 -25.04
CA ASP A 198 -10.83 -13.40 -25.62
C ASP A 198 -11.81 -13.94 -24.57
N LEU A 199 -12.09 -13.08 -23.57
CA LEU A 199 -13.22 -13.13 -22.62
C LEU A 199 -13.45 -14.41 -21.79
N THR A 200 -12.75 -15.51 -22.07
CA THR A 200 -12.83 -16.79 -21.37
C THR A 200 -11.51 -16.98 -20.63
N GLY A 201 -11.55 -16.89 -19.30
CA GLY A 201 -10.34 -17.05 -18.47
C GLY A 201 -9.69 -15.75 -17.98
N LYS A 202 -10.38 -14.60 -18.03
CA LYS A 202 -9.94 -13.41 -17.27
C LYS A 202 -10.15 -13.66 -15.79
N ASP A 203 -9.07 -13.78 -15.04
CA ASP A 203 -9.13 -14.15 -13.63
C ASP A 203 -8.34 -13.19 -12.73
N MET A 204 -7.84 -12.06 -13.25
CA MET A 204 -7.22 -11.01 -12.43
C MET A 204 -8.21 -9.89 -12.14
N ASN A 205 -8.42 -9.58 -10.86
CA ASN A 205 -9.23 -8.48 -10.37
C ASN A 205 -8.40 -7.19 -10.27
N LEU A 206 -8.82 -6.14 -10.98
CA LEU A 206 -8.11 -4.87 -11.05
C LEU A 206 -8.19 -3.98 -9.80
N ASP A 207 -8.65 -4.51 -8.66
CA ASP A 207 -8.79 -3.76 -7.40
C ASP A 207 -9.65 -2.49 -7.53
N THR A 208 -10.54 -2.48 -8.52
CA THR A 208 -11.51 -1.39 -8.72
C THR A 208 -12.74 -1.62 -7.84
N SER A 209 -13.41 -0.53 -7.42
CA SER A 209 -14.68 -0.60 -6.69
C SER A 209 -15.80 -1.37 -7.41
N TYR A 210 -15.62 -1.62 -8.71
CA TYR A 210 -16.57 -2.32 -9.58
C TYR A 210 -16.19 -3.78 -9.87
N GLY A 211 -15.07 -4.30 -9.32
CA GLY A 211 -14.65 -5.70 -9.49
C GLY A 211 -14.37 -6.06 -10.95
N VAL A 212 -13.72 -5.17 -11.69
CA VAL A 212 -13.39 -5.41 -13.12
C VAL A 212 -12.33 -6.51 -13.24
N MET A 213 -12.63 -7.53 -14.06
CA MET A 213 -11.71 -8.63 -14.35
C MET A 213 -10.98 -8.42 -15.67
N CYS A 214 -9.68 -8.72 -15.69
CA CYS A 214 -8.84 -8.71 -16.87
C CYS A 214 -7.92 -9.95 -16.92
N SER A 215 -7.17 -10.07 -18.01
CA SER A 215 -6.12 -11.08 -18.10
C SER A 215 -4.86 -10.54 -17.44
N SER A 216 -4.15 -11.38 -16.70
CA SER A 216 -2.85 -11.05 -16.14
C SER A 216 -1.82 -10.79 -17.24
N PRO A 217 -0.93 -9.78 -17.11
CA PRO A 217 0.20 -9.63 -18.01
C PRO A 217 1.14 -10.85 -17.90
N LEU A 218 1.68 -11.30 -19.03
CA LEU A 218 2.55 -12.47 -19.07
C LEU A 218 4.02 -12.16 -18.80
N ASP A 219 4.40 -10.90 -19.01
CA ASP A 219 5.76 -10.37 -18.88
C ASP A 219 5.91 -9.72 -17.50
N LEU A 220 6.65 -10.39 -16.61
CA LEU A 220 6.81 -10.02 -15.20
C LEU A 220 8.04 -9.12 -14.98
N ASP A 221 8.99 -9.07 -15.90
CA ASP A 221 10.16 -8.19 -15.80
C ASP A 221 10.27 -7.11 -16.89
N PHE A 222 9.24 -7.03 -17.75
CA PHE A 222 9.07 -6.00 -18.76
C PHE A 222 10.14 -6.03 -19.87
N ASP A 223 10.71 -7.21 -20.14
CA ASP A 223 11.70 -7.40 -21.22
C ASP A 223 11.06 -7.77 -22.58
N GLY A 224 9.74 -7.85 -22.63
CA GLY A 224 8.94 -8.18 -23.81
C GLY A 224 8.80 -9.68 -24.06
N GLN A 225 9.30 -10.54 -23.16
CA GLN A 225 9.11 -12.00 -23.24
C GLN A 225 8.15 -12.49 -22.15
N PRO A 226 7.23 -13.42 -22.48
CA PRO A 226 6.40 -14.06 -21.48
C PRO A 226 7.21 -14.86 -20.44
N ASP A 227 7.01 -14.56 -19.17
CA ASP A 227 7.61 -15.28 -18.04
C ASP A 227 6.64 -16.31 -17.43
N THR A 228 5.33 -16.03 -17.50
CA THR A 228 4.28 -16.95 -17.06
C THR A 228 4.03 -18.08 -18.04
N ARG A 229 3.84 -19.30 -17.52
CA ARG A 229 3.64 -20.52 -18.34
C ARG A 229 2.53 -21.44 -17.85
N TYR A 230 1.97 -21.21 -16.67
CA TYR A 230 1.00 -22.11 -16.06
C TYR A 230 -0.17 -21.35 -15.45
N THR A 231 -1.36 -21.95 -15.50
CA THR A 231 -2.50 -21.54 -14.68
C THR A 231 -2.32 -22.07 -13.27
N ALA A 232 -2.68 -21.28 -12.24
CA ALA A 232 -2.59 -21.63 -10.82
C ALA A 232 -3.59 -22.72 -10.38
N THR A 233 -3.49 -23.89 -11.01
CA THR A 233 -4.29 -25.09 -10.75
C THR A 233 -3.39 -26.23 -10.28
N LYS A 234 -3.99 -27.31 -9.76
CA LYS A 234 -3.24 -28.53 -9.39
C LYS A 234 -2.44 -29.09 -10.57
N ASP A 235 -3.00 -29.05 -11.77
CA ASP A 235 -2.34 -29.58 -12.97
C ASP A 235 -1.23 -28.63 -13.45
N GLY A 236 -1.45 -27.32 -13.39
CA GLY A 236 -0.40 -26.33 -13.67
C GLY A 236 0.78 -26.48 -12.71
N LEU A 237 0.52 -26.63 -11.42
CA LEU A 237 1.56 -26.86 -10.41
C LEU A 237 2.28 -28.19 -10.63
N ARG A 238 1.56 -29.28 -10.96
CA ARG A 238 2.18 -30.57 -11.30
C ARG A 238 3.11 -30.43 -12.49
N ASN A 239 2.68 -29.75 -13.56
CA ASN A 239 3.50 -29.53 -14.75
C ASN A 239 4.77 -28.70 -14.45
N ALA A 240 4.67 -27.70 -13.57
CA ALA A 240 5.82 -26.92 -13.12
C ALA A 240 6.81 -27.79 -12.32
N ILE A 241 6.33 -28.57 -11.36
CA ILE A 241 7.13 -29.50 -10.56
C ILE A 241 7.80 -30.55 -11.47
N ASP A 242 7.06 -31.14 -12.40
CA ASP A 242 7.59 -32.14 -13.34
C ASP A 242 8.65 -31.54 -14.28
N SER A 243 8.53 -30.25 -14.63
CA SER A 243 9.53 -29.55 -15.43
C SER A 243 10.83 -29.33 -14.66
N ILE A 244 10.74 -28.91 -13.40
CA ILE A 244 11.91 -28.75 -12.53
C ILE A 244 12.55 -30.11 -12.23
N GLY A 245 11.73 -31.12 -11.93
CA GLY A 245 12.17 -32.48 -11.59
C GLY A 245 13.03 -33.16 -12.66
N LYS A 246 12.96 -32.71 -13.91
CA LYS A 246 13.82 -33.20 -15.01
C LYS A 246 15.25 -32.67 -14.95
N ASN A 247 15.48 -31.55 -14.25
CA ASN A 247 16.75 -30.82 -14.30
C ASN A 247 17.41 -30.67 -12.93
N ILE A 248 16.63 -30.65 -11.84
CA ILE A 248 17.13 -30.46 -10.49
C ILE A 248 17.93 -31.68 -10.00
N ALA A 249 19.03 -31.43 -9.27
CA ALA A 249 19.89 -32.44 -8.67
C ALA A 249 20.02 -32.30 -7.13
N ASP A 250 20.59 -33.31 -6.47
CA ASP A 250 20.66 -33.43 -4.99
C ASP A 250 21.26 -32.23 -4.23
N ASN A 251 22.01 -31.36 -4.89
CA ASN A 251 22.67 -30.19 -4.27
C ASN A 251 22.18 -28.85 -4.83
N ASP A 252 21.06 -28.88 -5.54
CA ASP A 252 20.39 -27.68 -6.04
C ASP A 252 19.42 -27.14 -4.98
N HIS A 253 19.07 -25.87 -5.13
CA HIS A 253 18.10 -25.20 -4.26
C HIS A 253 16.76 -25.14 -4.96
N PHE A 254 15.70 -25.35 -4.19
CA PHE A 254 14.32 -25.20 -4.63
C PHE A 254 13.56 -24.27 -3.70
N PHE A 255 12.85 -23.31 -4.30
CA PHE A 255 11.94 -22.40 -3.60
C PHE A 255 10.54 -22.56 -4.15
N LEU A 256 9.56 -22.68 -3.27
CA LEU A 256 8.15 -22.50 -3.60
C LEU A 256 7.65 -21.28 -2.85
N VAL A 257 7.18 -20.29 -3.58
CA VAL A 257 6.55 -19.10 -3.01
C VAL A 257 5.10 -19.08 -3.44
N CYS A 258 4.20 -19.00 -2.46
CA CYS A 258 2.77 -18.96 -2.66
C CYS A 258 2.24 -17.59 -2.21
N HIS A 259 1.42 -16.98 -3.06
CA HIS A 259 0.64 -15.79 -2.76
C HIS A 259 -0.86 -16.12 -2.87
#